data_AF-A0A6J6NU44-F1
#
_entry.id   AF-A0A6J6NU44-F1
#
_cell.length_a   1.000
_cell.length_b   1.000
_cell.length_c   1.000
_cell.angle_alpha   90.00
_cell.angle_beta   90.00
_cell.angle_gamma   90.00
#
_symmetry.space_group_name_H-M   'P 1'
#
loop_
_entity.id
_entity.type
_entity.pdbx_description
1 polymer ?
#
loop_
_entity_poly.entity_id
_entity_poly.type
_entity_poly.pdbx_seq_one_letter_code
_entity_poly.pdbx_strand_id
1 'polypeptide(L)'
;MKKSIFAAVLATVLAVTLAACSPTGAKQIVLHPATGETDTYTLGQRANVVGDLDLSDAKITKFDVVIEELVPGGSWTQFRKFVAHKGSSSIGFALVKNEVGDYQYRAVISGKEYGPFTSAPITVHYKAKN
;
A
#
# COMPACT_ATOMS: atom_id res chain seq x y z
N MET A 1 14.90 49.74 34.76
CA MET A 1 13.64 49.42 35.48
C MET A 1 12.49 49.68 34.50
N LYS A 2 11.55 48.81 34.12
CA LYS A 2 11.08 47.48 34.51
C LYS A 2 10.59 46.73 33.24
N LYS A 3 10.47 45.40 33.38
CA LYS A 3 10.19 44.33 32.38
C LYS A 3 8.72 44.26 31.90
N SER A 4 8.51 43.66 30.73
CA SER A 4 7.51 42.61 30.36
C SER A 4 7.41 42.56 28.82
N ILE A 5 7.91 41.56 28.07
CA ILE A 5 7.49 40.15 27.87
C ILE A 5 6.10 40.02 27.22
N PHE A 6 5.99 39.07 26.26
CA PHE A 6 4.86 38.62 25.42
C PHE A 6 4.73 39.34 24.06
N ALA A 7 4.78 38.71 22.88
CA ALA A 7 4.75 37.30 22.51
C ALA A 7 5.47 37.10 21.16
N ALA A 8 6.54 36.32 21.15
CA ALA A 8 7.10 35.72 19.93
C ALA A 8 6.58 34.28 19.87
N VAL A 9 5.45 34.09 19.21
CA VAL A 9 4.90 32.75 18.92
C VAL A 9 4.46 32.75 17.46
N LEU A 10 4.70 31.63 16.79
CA LEU A 10 4.41 31.30 15.39
C LEU A 10 5.49 31.64 14.35
N ALA A 11 6.75 31.35 14.70
CA ALA A 11 7.66 30.74 13.73
C ALA A 11 7.60 29.22 13.93
N THR A 12 6.64 28.54 13.28
CA THR A 12 6.62 27.05 13.18
C THR A 12 5.55 26.50 12.23
N VAL A 13 5.15 27.23 11.17
CA VAL A 13 4.27 26.65 10.14
C VAL A 13 4.80 26.99 8.75
N LEU A 14 6.00 26.53 8.44
CA LEU A 14 6.45 26.41 7.04
C LEU A 14 7.56 25.36 6.87
N ALA A 15 7.42 24.22 7.54
CA ALA A 15 8.26 23.04 7.34
C ALA A 15 7.41 21.77 7.08
N VAL A 16 6.20 21.93 6.54
CA VAL A 16 5.31 20.82 6.15
C VAL A 16 5.01 20.87 4.64
N THR A 17 6.02 21.18 3.83
CA THR A 17 5.93 21.02 2.37
C THR A 17 7.11 20.25 1.76
N LEU A 18 8.07 19.78 2.58
CA LEU A 18 9.10 18.83 2.14
C LEU A 18 8.63 17.38 2.39
N ALA A 19 7.86 16.82 1.46
CA ALA A 19 7.79 15.35 1.16
C ALA A 19 6.62 14.94 0.24
N ALA A 20 5.83 15.86 -0.32
CA ALA A 20 4.73 15.49 -1.19
C ALA A 20 5.16 15.38 -2.67
N CYS A 21 6.06 14.44 -3.01
CA CYS A 21 6.21 13.98 -4.41
C CYS A 21 7.02 12.67 -4.58
N SER A 22 6.82 11.70 -3.69
CA SER A 22 7.15 10.31 -3.97
C SER A 22 6.05 9.44 -3.38
N PRO A 23 5.55 8.39 -4.06
CA PRO A 23 4.65 7.44 -3.40
C PRO A 23 5.40 6.90 -2.19
N THR A 24 4.94 7.27 -0.99
CA THR A 24 5.51 6.79 0.27
C THR A 24 5.04 5.35 0.47
N GLY A 25 5.59 4.46 -0.35
CA GLY A 25 5.51 3.03 -0.20
C GLY A 25 6.81 2.50 0.37
N ALA A 26 6.72 1.52 1.25
CA ALA A 26 7.89 0.82 1.75
C ALA A 26 8.60 0.09 0.61
N LYS A 27 9.93 0.25 0.49
CA LYS A 27 10.73 -0.40 -0.56
C LYS A 27 10.62 -1.94 -0.51
N GLN A 28 10.31 -2.47 0.66
CA GLN A 28 10.21 -3.90 0.94
C GLN A 28 9.10 -4.59 0.14
N ILE A 29 8.09 -3.84 -0.31
CA ILE A 29 7.02 -4.37 -1.13
C ILE A 29 6.46 -3.37 -2.12
N VAL A 30 6.43 -3.77 -3.39
CA VAL A 30 5.83 -2.99 -4.47
C VAL A 30 4.75 -3.84 -5.12
N LEU A 31 3.51 -3.37 -5.06
CA LEU A 31 2.41 -3.99 -5.79
C LEU A 31 2.35 -3.44 -7.22
N HIS A 32 2.03 -4.31 -8.17
CA HIS A 32 1.78 -3.94 -9.57
C HIS A 32 0.91 -5.01 -10.26
N PRO A 33 0.21 -4.67 -11.36
CA PRO A 33 -0.41 -5.68 -12.21
C PRO A 33 0.61 -6.73 -12.67
N ALA A 34 0.18 -7.98 -12.80
CA ALA A 34 1.06 -9.02 -13.33
C ALA A 34 1.50 -8.68 -14.77
N THR A 35 2.62 -9.22 -15.24
CA THR A 35 3.13 -8.93 -16.59
C THR A 35 2.08 -9.24 -17.67
N GLY A 36 1.79 -8.25 -18.52
CA GLY A 36 0.79 -8.38 -19.59
C GLY A 36 -0.65 -8.07 -19.15
N GLU A 37 -0.89 -7.79 -17.87
CA GLU A 37 -2.18 -7.32 -17.35
C GLU A 37 -2.35 -5.81 -17.51
N THR A 38 -3.61 -5.36 -17.54
CA THR A 38 -3.99 -3.94 -17.48
C THR A 38 -4.34 -3.53 -16.05
N ASP A 39 -4.64 -2.25 -15.84
CA ASP A 39 -5.29 -1.78 -14.61
C ASP A 39 -6.83 -1.78 -14.70
N THR A 40 -7.40 -2.08 -15.88
CA THR A 40 -8.83 -1.92 -16.19
C THR A 40 -9.44 -3.20 -16.73
N TYR A 41 -10.54 -3.63 -16.12
CA TYR A 41 -11.22 -4.89 -16.36
C TYR A 41 -12.74 -4.68 -16.48
N THR A 42 -13.43 -5.55 -17.20
CA THR A 42 -14.90 -5.63 -17.16
C THR A 42 -15.37 -6.50 -16.00
N LEU A 43 -16.59 -6.28 -15.50
CA LEU A 43 -17.16 -7.08 -14.41
C LEU A 43 -17.05 -8.59 -14.65
N GLY A 44 -16.62 -9.30 -13.61
CA GLY A 44 -16.40 -10.75 -13.68
C GLY A 44 -15.11 -11.18 -14.38
N GLN A 45 -14.35 -10.26 -14.99
CA GLN A 45 -12.98 -10.58 -15.42
C GLN A 45 -12.05 -10.69 -14.23
N ARG A 46 -11.02 -11.52 -14.39
CA ARG A 46 -9.98 -11.72 -13.40
C ARG A 46 -8.86 -10.72 -13.63
N ALA A 47 -8.50 -9.99 -12.58
CA ALA A 47 -7.26 -9.22 -12.52
C ALA A 47 -6.22 -9.98 -11.71
N ASN A 48 -4.97 -10.03 -12.18
CA ASN A 48 -3.86 -10.62 -11.44
C ASN A 48 -2.88 -9.52 -11.00
N VAL A 49 -2.53 -9.52 -9.72
CA VAL A 49 -1.61 -8.56 -9.10
C VAL A 49 -0.46 -9.32 -8.47
N VAL A 50 0.74 -8.76 -8.60
CA VAL A 50 1.97 -9.26 -8.00
C VAL A 50 2.51 -8.21 -7.03
N GLY A 51 3.06 -8.69 -5.93
CA GLY A 51 3.86 -7.90 -5.00
C GLY A 51 5.29 -8.38 -5.03
N ASP A 52 6.20 -7.57 -5.56
CA ASP A 52 7.64 -7.83 -5.49
C ASP A 52 8.15 -7.55 -4.09
N LEU A 53 8.98 -8.46 -3.58
CA LEU A 53 9.50 -8.42 -2.22
C LEU A 53 11.00 -8.12 -2.22
N ASP A 54 11.41 -7.04 -1.55
CA ASP A 54 12.81 -6.78 -1.21
C ASP A 54 13.03 -7.02 0.29
N LEU A 55 13.56 -8.20 0.60
CA LEU A 55 13.74 -8.69 1.97
C LEU A 55 15.20 -8.89 2.33
N SER A 56 16.10 -8.31 1.53
CA SER A 56 17.55 -8.39 1.73
C SER A 56 17.96 -8.02 3.18
N ASP A 57 17.34 -6.96 3.71
CA ASP A 57 17.57 -6.46 5.07
C ASP A 57 16.73 -7.15 6.17
N ALA A 58 15.86 -8.09 5.81
CA ALA A 58 15.00 -8.78 6.77
C ALA A 58 15.84 -9.69 7.69
N LYS A 59 15.79 -9.45 9.00
CA LYS A 59 16.45 -10.28 10.02
C LYS A 59 15.62 -11.48 10.45
N ILE A 60 14.31 -11.43 10.19
CA ILE A 60 13.36 -12.49 10.50
C ILE A 60 13.23 -13.48 9.34
N THR A 61 12.91 -14.73 9.65
CA THR A 61 12.80 -15.82 8.64
C THR A 61 11.38 -16.01 8.12
N LYS A 62 10.38 -15.49 8.83
CA LYS A 62 8.95 -15.63 8.54
C LYS A 62 8.22 -14.34 8.91
N PHE A 63 7.35 -13.86 8.04
CA PHE A 63 6.54 -12.66 8.24
C PHE A 63 5.17 -12.83 7.61
N ASP A 64 4.23 -12.01 8.08
CA ASP A 64 2.89 -11.92 7.51
C ASP A 64 2.87 -10.81 6.46
N VAL A 65 2.25 -11.09 5.31
CA VAL A 65 1.92 -10.08 4.31
C VAL A 65 0.42 -9.99 4.21
N VAL A 66 -0.15 -8.86 4.62
CA VAL A 66 -1.58 -8.59 4.55
C VAL A 66 -1.84 -7.70 3.36
N ILE A 67 -2.63 -8.19 2.41
CA ILE A 67 -3.21 -7.35 1.36
C ILE A 67 -4.46 -6.71 1.94
N GLU A 68 -4.46 -5.39 1.98
CA GLU A 68 -5.62 -4.58 2.31
C GLU A 68 -6.28 -4.07 1.04
N GLU A 69 -7.60 -4.01 1.07
CA GLU A 69 -8.45 -3.47 0.00
C GLU A 69 -9.20 -2.25 0.52
N LEU A 70 -9.26 -1.23 -0.34
CA LEU A 70 -10.17 -0.10 -0.22
C LEU A 70 -11.20 -0.22 -1.34
N VAL A 71 -12.43 -0.56 -0.97
CA VAL A 71 -13.59 -0.50 -1.88
C VAL A 71 -14.00 0.97 -2.11
N PRO A 72 -14.65 1.30 -3.23
CA PRO A 72 -15.11 2.67 -3.50
C PRO A 72 -15.92 3.25 -2.33
N GLY A 73 -15.47 4.39 -1.79
CA GLY A 73 -16.12 5.07 -0.64
C GLY A 73 -16.01 4.35 0.71
N GLY A 74 -15.23 3.26 0.79
CA GLY A 74 -15.04 2.48 2.00
C GLY A 74 -13.81 2.88 2.82
N SER A 75 -13.38 1.94 3.66
CA SER A 75 -12.15 2.02 4.45
C SER A 75 -11.24 0.83 4.12
N TRP A 76 -9.95 0.96 4.39
CA TRP A 76 -9.00 -0.14 4.24
C TRP A 76 -9.40 -1.32 5.13
N THR A 77 -9.56 -2.49 4.53
CA THR A 77 -9.89 -3.74 5.22
C THR A 77 -8.98 -4.86 4.74
N GLN A 78 -8.74 -5.86 5.58
CA GLN A 78 -7.98 -7.03 5.17
C GLN A 78 -8.73 -7.79 4.06
N PHE A 79 -8.12 -7.89 2.89
CA PHE A 79 -8.60 -8.68 1.76
C PHE A 79 -8.01 -10.08 1.74
N ARG A 80 -6.70 -10.18 1.96
CA ARG A 80 -5.98 -11.47 1.93
C ARG A 80 -4.78 -11.43 2.86
N LYS A 81 -4.40 -12.58 3.39
CA LYS A 81 -3.18 -12.73 4.19
C LYS A 81 -2.32 -13.85 3.61
N PHE A 82 -1.03 -13.59 3.51
CA PHE A 82 0.01 -14.53 3.15
C PHE A 82 0.99 -14.68 4.29
N VAL A 83 1.62 -15.84 4.33
CA VAL A 83 2.82 -16.08 5.12
C VAL A 83 3.96 -16.19 4.11
N ALA A 84 4.96 -15.32 4.24
CA ALA A 84 6.13 -15.34 3.39
C ALA A 84 7.39 -15.52 4.24
N HIS A 85 8.47 -15.87 3.56
CA HIS A 85 9.75 -16.23 4.16
C HIS A 85 10.85 -15.33 3.63
N LYS A 86 11.98 -15.26 4.32
CA LYS A 86 13.12 -14.41 3.90
C LYS A 86 13.58 -14.68 2.46
N GLY A 87 13.41 -15.91 1.96
CA GLY A 87 13.73 -16.28 0.57
C GLY A 87 12.61 -16.04 -0.45
N SER A 88 11.46 -15.51 -0.04
CA SER A 88 10.37 -15.17 -0.95
C SER A 88 10.74 -13.93 -1.77
N SER A 89 10.64 -14.03 -3.10
CA SER A 89 10.88 -12.91 -4.00
C SER A 89 9.61 -12.16 -4.40
N SER A 90 8.45 -12.81 -4.30
CA SER A 90 7.17 -12.21 -4.65
C SER A 90 5.99 -12.91 -3.98
N ILE A 91 4.83 -12.23 -4.00
CA ILE A 91 3.51 -12.78 -3.72
C ILE A 91 2.57 -12.47 -4.88
N GLY A 92 1.59 -13.32 -5.13
CA GLY A 92 0.59 -13.12 -6.18
C GLY A 92 -0.83 -13.30 -5.66
N PHE A 93 -1.74 -12.44 -6.09
CA PHE A 93 -3.16 -12.58 -5.82
C PHE A 93 -4.01 -12.25 -7.05
N ALA A 94 -5.20 -12.82 -7.07
CA ALA A 94 -6.18 -12.58 -8.10
C ALA A 94 -7.44 -11.96 -7.51
N LEU A 95 -8.07 -11.12 -8.30
CA LEU A 95 -9.24 -10.33 -7.97
C LEU A 95 -10.32 -10.60 -9.01
N VAL A 96 -11.57 -10.63 -8.59
CA VAL A 96 -12.75 -10.57 -9.45
C VAL A 96 -13.77 -9.71 -8.71
N LYS A 97 -14.34 -8.71 -9.39
CA LYS A 97 -15.39 -7.86 -8.84
C LYS A 97 -16.66 -7.96 -9.66
N ASN A 98 -17.78 -7.88 -8.95
CA ASN A 98 -19.13 -7.93 -9.49
C ASN A 98 -19.80 -6.55 -9.55
N GLU A 99 -19.12 -5.52 -9.07
CA GLU A 99 -19.59 -4.14 -9.05
C GLU A 99 -18.56 -3.25 -9.74
N VAL A 100 -19.06 -2.17 -10.36
CA VAL A 100 -18.20 -1.19 -11.01
C VAL A 100 -17.52 -0.31 -9.98
N GLY A 101 -16.28 0.09 -10.27
CA GLY A 101 -15.58 1.06 -9.45
C GLY A 101 -14.08 0.85 -9.41
N ASP A 102 -13.45 1.76 -8.68
CA ASP A 102 -12.01 1.81 -8.49
C ASP A 102 -11.68 1.17 -7.14
N TYR A 103 -11.08 -0.01 -7.18
CA TYR A 103 -10.65 -0.73 -6.00
C TYR A 103 -9.17 -0.51 -5.79
N GLN A 104 -8.78 -0.06 -4.60
CA GLN A 104 -7.36 0.09 -4.30
C GLN A 104 -6.84 -1.05 -3.43
N TYR A 105 -5.59 -1.43 -3.66
CA TYR A 105 -4.93 -2.48 -2.90
C TYR A 105 -3.57 -2.01 -2.44
N ARG A 106 -3.24 -2.30 -1.19
CA ARG A 106 -1.89 -2.12 -0.64
C ARG A 106 -1.50 -3.34 0.17
N ALA A 107 -0.21 -3.55 0.34
CA ALA A 107 0.30 -4.63 1.15
C ALA A 107 0.95 -4.10 2.43
N VAL A 108 0.75 -4.80 3.53
CA VAL A 108 1.38 -4.53 4.82
C VAL A 108 2.21 -5.75 5.21
N ILE A 109 3.52 -5.58 5.29
CA ILE A 109 4.44 -6.59 5.81
C ILE A 109 4.67 -6.34 7.29
N SER A 110 4.48 -7.36 8.12
CA SER A 110 4.79 -7.27 9.54
C SER A 110 5.29 -8.60 10.12
N GLY A 111 6.10 -8.50 11.16
CA GLY A 111 6.59 -9.62 11.95
C GLY A 111 7.07 -9.12 13.30
N LYS A 112 7.38 -10.05 14.21
CA LYS A 112 7.96 -9.67 15.51
C LYS A 112 9.25 -8.88 15.26
N GLU A 113 9.30 -7.63 15.72
CA GLU A 113 10.44 -6.71 15.56
C GLU A 113 10.80 -6.37 14.09
N TYR A 114 9.84 -6.50 13.17
CA TYR A 114 10.02 -6.16 11.75
C TYR A 114 8.75 -5.51 11.17
N GLY A 115 8.88 -4.31 10.61
CA GLY A 115 7.74 -3.54 10.11
C GLY A 115 6.92 -2.86 11.24
N PRO A 116 5.68 -2.40 10.95
CA PRO A 116 4.95 -2.62 9.69
C PRO A 116 5.51 -1.79 8.53
N PHE A 117 5.59 -2.40 7.36
CA PHE A 117 5.96 -1.77 6.10
C PHE A 117 4.76 -1.80 5.16
N THR A 118 4.25 -0.64 4.77
CA THR A 118 3.07 -0.52 3.90
C THR A 118 3.49 -0.09 2.51
N SER A 119 3.05 -0.82 1.47
CA SER A 119 3.31 -0.47 0.07
C SER A 119 2.55 0.79 -0.33
N ALA A 120 2.99 1.41 -1.44
CA ALA A 120 2.10 2.32 -2.15
C ALA A 120 0.87 1.55 -2.65
N PRO A 121 -0.32 2.18 -2.68
CA PRO A 121 -1.50 1.52 -3.21
C PRO A 121 -1.43 1.43 -4.74
N ILE A 122 -2.01 0.38 -5.29
CA ILE A 122 -2.39 0.29 -6.71
C ILE A 122 -3.90 0.43 -6.83
N THR A 123 -4.37 0.87 -8.00
CA THR A 123 -5.80 0.90 -8.33
C THR A 123 -6.10 -0.13 -9.40
N VAL A 124 -7.21 -0.84 -9.25
CA VAL A 124 -7.78 -1.75 -10.25
C VAL A 124 -9.19 -1.27 -10.56
N HIS A 125 -9.42 -0.94 -11.82
CA HIS A 125 -10.68 -0.40 -12.32
C HIS A 125 -11.58 -1.52 -12.84
N TYR A 126 -12.80 -1.59 -12.34
CA TYR A 126 -13.84 -2.47 -12.87
C TYR A 126 -14.94 -1.67 -13.55
N LYS A 127 -15.18 -1.94 -14.83
CA LYS A 127 -16.18 -1.27 -15.67
C LYS A 127 -17.30 -2.25 -16.04
N ALA A 128 -18.46 -1.71 -16.38
CA ALA A 128 -19.57 -2.51 -16.89
C ALA A 128 -19.15 -3.29 -18.15
N LYS A 129 -19.81 -4.43 -18.40
CA LYS A 129 -19.73 -5.08 -19.70
C LYS A 129 -20.45 -4.17 -20.71
N ASN A 130 -19.77 -3.85 -21.82
CA ASN A 130 -20.39 -3.18 -22.95
C ASN A 130 -21.40 -4.11 -23.63
#